data_AF-A0A7G8FKQ1-F1
#
_entry.id   AF-A0A7G8FKQ1-F1
#
_cell.length_a   1.000
_cell.length_b   1.000
_cell.length_c   1.000
_cell.angle_alpha   90.00
_cell.angle_beta   90.00
_cell.angle_gamma   90.00
#
_symmetry.space_group_name_H-M   'P 1'
#
loop_
_entity.id
_entity.type
_entity.pdbx_description
1 polymer ?
#
loop_
_entity_poly.entity_id
_entity_poly.type
_entity_poly.pdbx_seq_one_letter_code
_entity_poly.pdbx_strand_id
1 'polypeptide(L)'
;MARATSAESAERVDQLQGMILNGEPNTACLAHARQTWGVSRAQGYRLLKKAWAQIKDDLDESGIDRKELLSGSIQTLMAAA
;
A
#
# COMPACT_ATOMS: atom_id res chain seq x y z
N MET A 1 17.64 0.28 -19.82
CA MET A 1 17.16 -0.35 -18.57
C MET A 1 16.39 -1.60 -18.95
N ALA A 2 16.82 -2.77 -18.48
CA ALA A 2 16.09 -4.02 -18.71
C ALA A 2 14.71 -3.96 -18.01
N ARG A 3 13.69 -4.52 -18.65
CA ARG A 3 12.35 -4.60 -18.05
C ARG A 3 12.41 -5.60 -16.89
N ALA A 4 11.90 -5.20 -15.73
CA ALA A 4 11.73 -6.13 -14.62
C ALA A 4 10.85 -7.30 -15.07
N THR A 5 11.25 -8.50 -14.67
CA THR A 5 10.46 -9.73 -14.79
C THR A 5 9.17 -9.61 -13.96
N SER A 6 8.25 -10.54 -14.20
CA SER A 6 7.00 -10.61 -13.43
C SER A 6 7.28 -10.86 -11.94
N ALA A 7 8.27 -11.70 -11.61
CA ALA A 7 8.67 -12.00 -10.24
C ALA A 7 9.24 -10.76 -9.53
N GLU A 8 10.18 -10.06 -10.16
CA GLU A 8 10.72 -8.81 -9.62
C GLU A 8 9.64 -7.74 -9.46
N SER A 9 8.65 -7.71 -10.35
CA SER A 9 7.53 -6.77 -10.22
C SER A 9 6.63 -7.11 -9.04
N ALA A 10 6.44 -8.39 -8.70
CA ALA A 10 5.68 -8.82 -7.53
C ALA A 10 6.42 -8.45 -6.24
N GLU A 11 7.70 -8.80 -6.12
CA GLU A 11 8.53 -8.48 -4.96
C GLU A 11 8.55 -6.97 -4.66
N ARG A 12 8.63 -6.13 -5.70
CA ARG A 12 8.55 -4.67 -5.57
C ARG A 12 7.22 -4.19 -5.02
N VAL A 13 6.13 -4.85 -5.41
CA VAL A 13 4.79 -4.50 -4.90
C VAL A 13 4.68 -4.90 -3.43
N ASP A 14 5.15 -6.10 -3.06
CA ASP A 14 5.14 -6.59 -1.68
C ASP A 14 5.98 -5.68 -0.76
N GLN A 15 7.14 -5.22 -1.24
CA GLN A 15 7.98 -4.28 -0.49
C GLN A 15 7.27 -2.93 -0.27
N LEU A 16 6.56 -2.42 -1.28
CA LEU A 16 5.77 -1.19 -1.14
C LEU A 16 4.56 -1.38 -0.24
N GLN A 17 3.91 -2.54 -0.27
CA GLN A 17 2.84 -2.90 0.65
C GLN A 17 3.35 -2.84 2.09
N GLY A 18 4.51 -3.45 2.37
CA GLY A 18 5.15 -3.41 3.69
C GLY A 18 5.41 -1.97 4.16
N MET A 19 5.93 -1.11 3.29
CA MET A 19 6.13 0.31 3.62
C MET A 19 4.80 1.02 3.97
N ILE A 20 3.75 0.80 3.16
CA ILE A 20 2.42 1.41 3.40
C ILE A 20 1.86 0.95 4.75
N LEU A 21 1.94 -0.34 5.06
CA LEU A 21 1.45 -0.88 6.33
C LEU A 21 2.26 -0.39 7.55
N ASN A 22 3.54 -0.04 7.35
CA ASN A 22 4.37 0.63 8.35
C ASN A 22 4.06 2.13 8.49
N GLY A 23 3.08 2.67 7.75
CA GLY A 23 2.65 4.06 7.84
C GLY A 23 3.42 5.03 6.95
N GLU A 24 4.27 4.54 6.03
CA GLU A 24 4.99 5.42 5.12
C GLU A 24 4.05 6.11 4.13
N PRO A 25 4.20 7.43 3.90
CA PRO A 25 3.36 8.13 2.94
C PRO A 25 3.69 7.72 1.50
N ASN A 26 2.69 7.80 0.61
CA ASN A 26 2.85 7.47 -0.82
C ASN A 26 4.02 8.20 -1.50
N THR A 27 4.38 9.40 -1.05
CA THR A 27 5.53 10.16 -1.54
C THR A 27 6.86 9.50 -1.19
N ALA A 28 7.01 8.94 0.01
CA ALA A 28 8.19 8.21 0.45
C ALA A 28 8.32 6.87 -0.30
N CYS A 29 7.22 6.11 -0.40
CA CYS A 29 7.17 4.87 -1.17
C CYS A 29 7.55 5.10 -2.65
N LEU A 30 7.05 6.19 -3.26
CA LEU A 30 7.42 6.57 -4.63
C LEU A 30 8.89 6.99 -4.76
N ALA A 31 9.42 7.72 -3.78
CA ALA A 31 10.84 8.11 -3.77
C ALA A 31 11.73 6.87 -3.68
N HIS A 32 11.42 5.94 -2.78
CA HIS A 32 12.10 4.65 -2.64
C HIS A 32 12.10 3.89 -3.96
N ALA A 33 10.93 3.68 -4.58
CA ALA A 33 10.82 2.93 -5.84
C ALA A 33 11.73 3.51 -6.94
N ARG A 34 11.79 4.84 -7.04
CA ARG A 34 12.62 5.53 -8.03
C ARG A 34 14.11 5.42 -7.74
N GLN A 35 14.51 5.54 -6.47
CA GLN A 35 15.91 5.48 -6.05
C GLN A 35 16.46 4.05 -6.13
N THR A 36 15.70 3.07 -5.64
CA THR A 36 16.14 1.67 -5.53
C THR A 36 16.07 0.94 -6.87
N TRP A 37 15.03 1.19 -7.69
CA TRP A 37 14.79 0.41 -8.91
C TRP A 37 14.92 1.20 -10.20
N GLY A 38 15.25 2.49 -10.12
CA GLY A 38 15.41 3.36 -11.29
C GLY A 38 14.14 3.50 -12.15
N VAL A 39 12.95 3.26 -11.58
CA VAL A 39 11.70 3.33 -12.34
C VAL A 39 11.25 4.76 -12.56
N SER A 40 10.49 5.00 -13.64
CA SER A 40 9.86 6.30 -13.85
C SER A 40 8.78 6.58 -12.81
N ARG A 41 8.39 7.85 -12.64
CA ARG A 41 7.30 8.26 -11.74
C ARG A 41 6.00 7.52 -12.06
N ALA A 42 5.65 7.42 -13.34
CA ALA A 42 4.44 6.72 -13.78
C ALA A 42 4.49 5.21 -13.49
N GLN A 43 5.66 4.58 -13.61
CA GLN A 43 5.81 3.17 -13.23
C GLN A 43 5.77 2.98 -11.71
N GLY A 44 6.40 3.87 -10.93
CA GLY A 44 6.31 3.86 -9.48
C GLY A 44 4.87 3.95 -8.97
N TYR A 45 4.05 4.85 -9.52
CA TYR A 45 2.63 4.91 -9.17
C TYR A 45 1.84 3.68 -9.58
N ARG A 46 2.20 3.02 -10.70
CA ARG A 46 1.58 1.75 -11.08
C ARG A 46 1.88 0.64 -10.07
N LEU A 47 3.09 0.59 -9.52
CA LEU A 47 3.46 -0.37 -8.47
C LEU A 47 2.72 -0.03 -7.15
N LEU A 48 2.71 1.24 -6.74
CA LEU A 48 1.94 1.68 -5.56
C LEU A 48 0.46 1.33 -5.65
N LYS A 49 -0.17 1.52 -6.82
CA LYS A 49 -1.59 1.18 -7.01
C LYS A 49 -1.85 -0.31 -6.80
N LYS A 50 -0.92 -1.17 -7.22
CA LYS A 50 -1.02 -2.62 -7.00
C LYS A 50 -0.85 -2.98 -5.52
N ALA A 51 0.06 -2.33 -4.81
CA ALA A 51 0.26 -2.57 -3.38
C ALA A 51 -1.00 -2.20 -2.58
N TRP A 52 -1.63 -1.06 -2.90
CA TRP A 52 -2.92 -0.69 -2.32
C TRP A 52 -4.06 -1.66 -2.67
N ALA A 53 -4.02 -2.27 -3.85
CA ALA A 53 -4.99 -3.29 -4.23
C ALA A 53 -4.81 -4.56 -3.40
N GLN A 54 -3.58 -5.07 -3.23
CA GLN A 54 -3.31 -6.21 -2.35
C GLN A 54 -3.76 -5.95 -0.92
N ILE A 55 -3.44 -4.78 -0.34
CA ILE A 55 -3.91 -4.41 1.01
C ILE A 55 -5.44 -4.44 1.07
N LYS A 56 -6.11 -3.97 0.03
CA LYS A 56 -7.57 -4.04 -0.03
C LYS A 56 -8.05 -5.48 -0.06
N ASP A 57 -7.48 -6.31 -0.93
CA ASP A 57 -7.85 -7.70 -1.11
C ASP A 57 -7.64 -8.50 0.20
N ASP A 58 -6.49 -8.35 0.87
CA ASP A 58 -6.18 -8.99 2.17
C ASP A 58 -7.22 -8.62 3.23
N LEU A 59 -7.66 -7.36 3.23
CA LEU A 59 -8.65 -6.86 4.18
C LEU A 59 -10.06 -7.33 3.83
N ASP A 60 -10.40 -7.43 2.54
CA ASP A 60 -11.70 -7.95 2.11
C ASP A 60 -11.78 -9.48 2.40
N GLU A 61 -10.68 -10.21 2.25
CA GLU A 61 -10.56 -11.64 2.61
C GLU A 61 -10.64 -11.87 4.14
N SER A 62 -10.16 -10.93 4.94
CA SER A 62 -10.23 -11.05 6.41
C SER A 62 -11.67 -11.05 6.98
N GLY A 63 -12.68 -10.70 6.17
CA GLY A 63 -14.08 -10.67 6.57
C GLY A 63 -14.43 -9.53 7.54
N ILE A 64 -13.53 -8.55 7.73
CA ILE A 64 -13.74 -7.42 8.62
C ILE A 64 -14.66 -6.39 7.94
N ASP A 65 -15.84 -6.13 8.53
CA ASP A 65 -16.67 -4.98 8.13
C ASP A 65 -16.02 -3.68 8.59
N ARG A 66 -15.24 -3.06 7.70
CA ARG A 66 -14.55 -1.80 7.98
C ARG A 66 -15.50 -0.67 8.33
N LYS A 67 -16.71 -0.63 7.77
CA LYS A 67 -17.63 0.47 8.07
C LYS A 67 -18.10 0.37 9.52
N GLU A 68 -18.37 -0.85 9.97
CA GLU A 68 -18.70 -1.12 11.35
C GLU A 68 -17.53 -0.82 12.28
N LEU A 69 -16.32 -1.29 11.95
CA LEU A 69 -15.11 -1.05 12.75
C LEU A 69 -14.74 0.45 12.83
N LEU A 70 -14.81 1.18 11.71
CA LEU A 70 -14.59 2.63 11.69
C LEU A 70 -15.68 3.37 12.48
N SER A 71 -16.94 2.98 12.31
CA SER A 71 -18.06 3.57 13.06
C SER A 71 -17.85 3.41 14.58
N GLY A 72 -17.50 2.21 15.03
CA GLY A 72 -17.21 1.93 16.43
C GLY A 72 -15.97 2.68 16.96
N SER A 73 -14.92 2.78 16.15
CA SER A 73 -13.71 3.55 16.50
C SER A 73 -14.01 5.04 16.64
N ILE A 74 -14.79 5.61 15.71
CA ILE A 74 -15.22 7.02 15.76
C ILE A 74 -16.10 7.28 16.98
N GLN A 75 -17.08 6.41 17.26
CA GLN A 75 -17.92 6.55 18.45
C GLN A 75 -17.09 6.51 19.74
N THR A 76 -16.12 5.59 19.83
CA THR A 76 -15.23 5.47 20.98
C THR A 76 -14.39 6.74 21.16
N LEU A 77 -13.83 7.28 20.07
CA LEU A 77 -13.07 8.53 20.10
C LEU A 77 -13.94 9.73 20.51
N MET A 78 -15.17 9.80 20.02
CA MET A 78 -16.12 10.86 20.37
C MET A 78 -16.58 10.79 21.82
N ALA A 79 -16.78 9.59 22.37
CA ALA A 79 -17.20 9.40 23.76
C ALA A 79 -16.08 9.67 24.78
N ALA A 80 -14.81 9.63 24.33
CA ALA A 80 -13.64 9.92 25.15
C ALA A 80 -13.21 11.41 25.13
N ALA A 81 -13.92 12.26 24.38
CA ALA A 81 -13.70 13.70 24.26
C ALA A 81 -14.71 14.49 25.11
#